data_AF-A0A835IQ61-F1
#
_entry.id   AF-A0A835IQ61-F1
#
_cell.length_a   1.000
_cell.length_b   1.000
_cell.length_c   1.000
_cell.angle_alpha   90.00
_cell.angle_beta   90.00
_cell.angle_gamma   90.00
#
_symmetry.space_group_name_H-M   'P 1'
#
loop_
_entity.id
_entity.type
_entity.pdbx_description
1 polymer ?
#
loop_
_entity_poly.entity_id
_entity_poly.type
_entity_poly.pdbx_seq_one_letter_code
_entity_poly.pdbx_strand_id
1 'polypeptide(L)'
;MALPSSRWVMEWQHNQCGAYGICDPNKSPVCKCTKGFEPKNLWDWKLGDGSSGCVREKKFECGKDDGFLEMKRMKLPDTLKTFVDLNMNLKECKEMCETNCSCIAYANPDIRNGGSGCIA
;
A
#
# COMPACT_ATOMS: atom_id res chain seq x y z
N MET A 1 9.42 28.01 -41.02
CA MET A 1 9.14 26.62 -40.65
C MET A 1 9.73 26.40 -39.26
N ALA A 2 8.89 26.41 -38.22
CA ALA A 2 9.33 26.15 -36.85
C ALA A 2 9.24 24.64 -36.57
N LEU A 3 10.34 24.04 -36.14
CA LEU A 3 10.37 22.66 -35.64
C LEU A 3 9.63 22.62 -34.29
N PRO A 4 8.74 21.64 -34.03
CA PRO A 4 8.16 21.51 -32.71
C PRO A 4 9.23 20.97 -31.76
N SER A 5 9.53 21.78 -30.76
CA SER A 5 10.32 21.44 -29.57
C SER A 5 10.04 20.02 -29.11
N SER A 6 11.04 19.13 -29.19
CA SER A 6 11.08 17.82 -28.54
C SER A 6 11.11 18.01 -27.02
N ARG A 7 9.95 18.36 -26.47
CA ARG A 7 9.72 18.50 -25.04
C ARG A 7 9.56 17.10 -24.47
N TRP A 8 10.58 16.62 -23.78
CA TRP A 8 10.45 15.44 -22.93
C TRP A 8 9.42 15.75 -21.84
N VAL A 9 8.25 15.13 -21.92
CA VAL A 9 7.27 15.14 -20.84
C VAL A 9 7.59 13.95 -19.97
N MET A 10 8.18 14.21 -18.80
CA MET A 10 8.30 13.21 -17.75
C MET A 10 6.91 12.99 -17.17
N GLU A 11 6.15 12.06 -17.75
CA GLU A 11 4.84 11.66 -17.25
C GLU A 11 5.04 10.58 -16.19
N TRP A 12 4.75 10.94 -14.93
CA TRP A 12 4.76 9.98 -13.83
C TRP A 12 3.39 9.30 -13.79
N GLN A 13 3.33 8.01 -14.10
CA GLN A 13 2.11 7.24 -13.87
C GLN A 13 1.97 6.94 -12.38
N HIS A 14 1.05 7.63 -11.72
CA HIS A 14 0.58 7.28 -10.39
C HIS A 14 -0.55 6.25 -10.49
N ASN A 15 -0.67 5.37 -9.49
CA ASN A 15 -1.79 4.44 -9.32
C ASN A 15 -1.99 3.41 -10.45
N GLN A 16 -0.91 2.82 -10.99
CA GLN A 16 -1.02 1.71 -11.94
C GLN A 16 -1.78 0.49 -11.35
N CYS A 17 -1.66 0.28 -10.04
CA CYS A 17 -2.40 -0.74 -9.32
C CYS A 17 -3.46 -0.07 -8.44
N GLY A 18 -4.67 -0.63 -8.44
CA GLY A 18 -5.76 -0.18 -7.57
C GLY A 18 -5.52 -0.49 -6.10
N ALA A 19 -6.52 -0.20 -5.28
CA ALA A 19 -6.48 -0.38 -3.82
C ALA A 19 -5.99 -1.79 -3.42
N TYR A 20 -5.14 -1.87 -2.41
CA TYR A 20 -4.52 -3.11 -1.91
C TYR A 20 -3.65 -3.88 -2.93
N GLY A 21 -3.41 -3.30 -4.11
CA GLY A 21 -2.46 -3.82 -5.10
C GLY A 21 -1.05 -3.29 -4.85
N ILE A 22 -0.06 -4.19 -4.95
CA ILE A 22 1.36 -3.87 -4.96
C ILE A 22 1.80 -3.70 -6.40
N CYS A 23 2.49 -2.60 -6.68
CA CYS A 23 3.14 -2.36 -7.96
C CYS A 23 4.62 -2.77 -7.86
N ASP A 24 5.06 -3.71 -8.70
CA ASP A 24 6.48 -4.01 -8.91
C ASP A 24 6.80 -3.87 -10.42
N PRO A 25 7.49 -2.78 -10.83
CA PRO A 25 7.78 -2.52 -12.23
C PRO A 25 8.74 -3.56 -12.85
N ASN A 26 9.37 -4.40 -12.03
CA ASN A 26 10.28 -5.45 -12.50
C ASN A 26 9.57 -6.81 -12.69
N LYS A 27 8.24 -6.86 -12.52
CA LYS A 27 7.45 -8.10 -12.62
C LYS A 27 6.41 -8.00 -13.73
N SER A 28 6.02 -9.16 -14.24
CA SER A 28 4.89 -9.34 -15.15
C SER A 28 4.00 -10.45 -14.59
N PRO A 29 2.73 -10.16 -14.24
CA PRO A 29 2.08 -8.84 -14.27
C PRO A 29 2.70 -7.85 -13.27
N VAL A 30 2.62 -6.55 -13.57
CA VAL A 30 3.16 -5.45 -12.73
C VAL A 30 2.44 -5.36 -11.39
N CYS A 31 1.13 -5.61 -11.40
CA CYS A 31 0.29 -5.57 -10.20
C CYS A 31 0.15 -6.96 -9.58
N LYS A 32 0.29 -7.01 -8.25
CA LYS A 32 0.03 -8.20 -7.44
C LYS A 32 -0.82 -7.85 -6.23
N CYS A 33 -1.81 -8.67 -5.90
CA CYS A 33 -2.50 -8.53 -4.61
C CYS A 33 -1.59 -8.91 -3.44
N THR A 34 -1.72 -8.17 -2.34
CA THR A 34 -1.12 -8.55 -1.06
C THR A 34 -1.62 -9.93 -0.63
N LYS A 35 -0.84 -10.65 0.19
CA LYS A 35 -1.26 -11.98 0.68
C LYS A 35 -2.56 -11.85 1.49
N GLY A 36 -3.54 -12.72 1.21
CA GLY A 36 -4.87 -12.67 1.82
C GLY A 36 -5.86 -11.77 1.08
N PHE A 37 -5.49 -11.29 -0.10
CA PHE A 37 -6.33 -10.50 -0.99
C PHE A 37 -6.35 -11.13 -2.39
N GLU A 38 -7.51 -11.03 -3.04
CA GLU A 38 -7.75 -11.48 -4.40
C GLU A 38 -8.15 -10.33 -5.32
N PRO A 39 -8.00 -10.46 -6.65
CA PRO A 39 -8.39 -9.42 -7.58
C PRO A 39 -9.88 -9.14 -7.50
N LYS A 40 -10.25 -7.85 -7.43
CA LYS A 40 -11.66 -7.44 -7.43
C LYS A 40 -12.37 -7.82 -8.73
N ASN A 41 -11.68 -7.73 -9.86
CA ASN A 41 -12.15 -8.20 -11.16
C ASN A 41 -11.12 -9.17 -11.77
N LEU A 42 -11.47 -10.45 -11.82
CA LEU A 42 -10.60 -11.50 -12.35
C LEU A 42 -10.36 -11.38 -13.86
N TRP A 43 -11.31 -10.80 -14.62
CA TRP A 43 -11.17 -10.66 -16.07
C TRP A 43 -10.14 -9.61 -16.43
N ASP A 44 -10.27 -8.41 -15.86
CA ASP A 44 -9.29 -7.31 -16.03
C ASP A 44 -7.90 -7.77 -15.59
N TRP A 45 -7.82 -8.45 -14.44
CA TRP A 45 -6.56 -8.94 -13.89
C TRP A 45 -5.83 -9.93 -14.81
N LYS A 46 -6.57 -10.83 -15.47
CA LYS A 46 -6.01 -11.77 -16.46
C LYS A 46 -5.50 -11.07 -17.72
N LEU A 47 -6.05 -9.90 -18.04
CA LEU A 47 -5.59 -9.04 -19.14
C LEU A 47 -4.45 -8.10 -18.72
N GLY A 48 -3.99 -8.19 -17.47
CA GLY A 48 -2.92 -7.34 -16.93
C GLY A 48 -3.40 -5.98 -16.43
N ASP A 49 -4.70 -5.74 -16.39
CA ASP A 49 -5.29 -4.52 -15.82
C ASP A 49 -5.53 -4.70 -14.31
N GLY A 50 -4.68 -4.05 -13.52
CA GLY A 50 -4.77 -4.05 -12.05
C GLY A 50 -5.52 -2.85 -11.47
N SER A 51 -6.14 -2.00 -12.30
CA SER A 51 -6.77 -0.74 -11.87
C SER A 51 -7.92 -0.93 -10.88
N SER A 52 -8.67 -2.03 -11.02
CA SER A 52 -9.75 -2.42 -10.11
C SER A 52 -9.27 -2.77 -8.69
N GLY A 53 -7.98 -3.05 -8.51
CA GLY A 53 -7.37 -3.39 -7.22
C GLY A 53 -7.79 -4.76 -6.70
N CYS A 54 -7.62 -4.94 -5.39
CA CYS A 54 -7.82 -6.20 -4.69
C CYS A 54 -8.82 -6.05 -3.54
N VAL A 55 -9.42 -7.16 -3.14
CA VAL A 55 -10.34 -7.29 -2.00
C VAL A 55 -9.87 -8.40 -1.07
N ARG A 56 -10.20 -8.33 0.22
CA ARG A 56 -9.83 -9.37 1.17
C ARG A 56 -10.53 -10.69 0.81
N GLU A 57 -9.80 -11.80 0.84
CA GLU A 57 -10.34 -13.14 0.60
C GLU A 57 -11.32 -13.56 1.71
N LYS A 58 -11.05 -13.12 2.94
CA LYS A 58 -11.87 -13.41 4.12
C LYS A 58 -12.41 -12.13 4.73
N LYS A 59 -13.60 -12.20 5.30
CA LYS A 59 -14.14 -11.11 6.12
C LYS A 59 -13.20 -10.90 7.31
N PHE A 60 -12.89 -9.63 7.57
CA PHE A 60 -12.12 -9.19 8.71
C PHE A 60 -13.02 -9.20 9.96
N GLU A 61 -12.58 -9.87 11.02
CA GLU A 61 -13.26 -9.89 12.32
C GLU A 61 -12.32 -9.30 13.37
N CYS A 62 -12.49 -8.00 13.64
CA CYS A 62 -11.65 -7.26 14.58
C CYS A 62 -11.48 -8.01 15.91
N GLY A 63 -10.22 -8.29 16.28
CA GLY A 63 -9.87 -8.91 17.55
C GLY A 63 -9.88 -10.44 17.56
N LYS A 64 -10.08 -11.10 16.42
CA LYS A 64 -9.90 -12.56 16.24
C LYS A 64 -8.94 -12.85 15.10
N ASP A 65 -7.83 -13.54 15.39
CA ASP A 65 -6.81 -13.96 14.41
C ASP A 65 -6.28 -12.83 13.49
N ASP A 66 -6.43 -11.57 13.93
CA ASP A 66 -5.94 -10.42 13.19
C ASP A 66 -4.45 -10.25 13.42
N GLY A 67 -3.70 -10.34 12.33
CA GLY A 67 -2.26 -10.15 12.32
C GLY A 67 -1.85 -9.27 11.16
N PHE A 68 -0.69 -8.66 11.30
CA PHE A 68 -0.09 -7.83 10.26
C PHE A 68 0.95 -8.61 9.48
N LEU A 69 0.91 -8.47 8.15
CA LEU A 69 1.96 -8.94 7.28
C LEU A 69 3.04 -7.86 7.16
N GLU A 70 4.26 -8.17 7.58
CA GLU A 70 5.38 -7.26 7.37
C GLU A 70 5.71 -7.14 5.88
N MET A 71 5.67 -5.91 5.36
CA MET A 71 6.00 -5.59 3.97
C MET A 71 7.28 -4.76 3.90
N LYS A 72 8.24 -5.19 3.09
CA LYS A 72 9.56 -4.56 2.97
C LYS A 72 9.70 -3.81 1.65
N ARG A 73 10.48 -2.72 1.66
CA ARG A 73 10.77 -1.89 0.48
C ARG A 73 9.50 -1.34 -0.19
N MET A 74 8.55 -0.93 0.64
CA MET A 74 7.30 -0.36 0.20
C MET A 74 7.36 1.16 0.21
N LYS A 75 6.72 1.77 -0.78
CA LYS A 75 6.25 3.15 -0.64
C LYS A 75 5.03 3.13 0.28
N LEU A 76 4.99 4.01 1.27
CA LEU A 76 3.79 4.16 2.11
C LEU A 76 2.58 4.55 1.24
N PRO A 77 1.38 4.02 1.57
CA PRO A 77 0.15 4.38 0.88
C PRO A 77 -0.20 5.85 1.11
N ASP A 78 -1.26 6.32 0.45
CA ASP A 78 -1.78 7.67 0.65
C ASP A 78 -2.13 7.93 2.14
N THR A 79 -1.69 9.08 2.67
CA THR A 79 -1.74 9.42 4.09
C THR A 79 -2.91 10.36 4.44
N LEU A 80 -3.93 10.47 3.59
CA LEU A 80 -5.08 11.36 3.82
C LEU A 80 -5.90 11.02 5.08
N LYS A 81 -5.88 9.77 5.54
CA LYS A 81 -6.64 9.29 6.71
C LYS A 81 -5.76 8.50 7.68
N THR A 82 -4.61 9.06 8.02
CA THR A 82 -3.64 8.42 8.93
C THR A 82 -3.53 9.16 10.25
N PHE A 83 -3.38 8.41 11.32
CA PHE A 83 -2.90 8.87 12.61
C PHE A 83 -1.36 8.96 12.58
N VAL A 84 -0.79 9.98 13.23
CA VAL A 84 0.68 10.14 13.32
C VAL A 84 1.07 10.53 14.75
N ASP A 85 2.01 9.79 15.33
CA ASP A 85 2.63 10.10 16.61
C ASP A 85 4.14 9.82 16.54
N LEU A 86 4.97 10.86 16.68
CA LEU A 86 6.43 10.72 16.55
C LEU A 86 7.11 10.21 17.82
N ASN A 87 6.41 10.20 18.96
CA ASN A 87 6.95 9.73 20.24
C ASN A 87 6.72 8.23 20.43
N MET A 88 5.70 7.66 19.78
CA MET A 88 5.43 6.23 19.82
C MET A 88 6.51 5.43 19.11
N ASN A 89 6.88 4.29 19.69
CA ASN A 89 7.70 3.30 19.02
C ASN A 89 6.83 2.35 18.17
N LEU A 90 7.49 1.56 17.30
CA LEU A 90 6.77 0.68 16.36
C LEU A 90 5.93 -0.40 17.07
N LYS A 91 6.35 -0.84 18.26
CA LYS A 91 5.62 -1.84 19.05
C LYS A 91 4.32 -1.25 19.60
N GLU A 92 4.38 -0.06 20.18
CA GLU A 92 3.20 0.69 20.64
C GLU A 92 2.25 0.98 19.48
N CYS A 93 2.80 1.36 18.33
CA CYS A 93 2.04 1.61 17.11
C CYS A 93 1.27 0.35 16.65
N LYS A 94 1.91 -0.82 16.72
CA LYS A 94 1.27 -2.11 16.43
C LYS A 94 0.11 -2.39 17.40
N GLU A 95 0.35 -2.30 18.70
CA GLU A 95 -0.66 -2.57 19.74
C GLU A 95 -1.87 -1.62 19.61
N MET A 96 -1.61 -0.35 19.31
CA MET A 96 -2.67 0.63 19.02
C MET A 96 -3.45 0.25 17.75
N CYS A 97 -2.78 -0.18 16.68
CA CYS A 97 -3.45 -0.58 15.45
C CYS A 97 -4.28 -1.86 15.65
N GLU A 98 -3.80 -2.82 16.46
CA GLU A 98 -4.54 -4.05 16.81
C GLU A 98 -5.82 -3.76 17.62
N THR A 99 -5.82 -2.71 18.43
CA THR A 99 -6.99 -2.31 19.22
C THR A 99 -7.95 -1.38 18.48
N ASN A 100 -7.52 -0.80 17.36
CA ASN A 100 -8.34 0.06 16.52
C ASN A 100 -8.82 -0.70 15.27
N CYS A 101 -10.08 -1.15 15.27
CA CYS A 101 -10.68 -1.89 14.15
C CYS A 101 -10.74 -1.16 12.81
N SER A 102 -10.52 0.16 12.80
CA SER A 102 -10.41 0.95 11.56
C SER A 102 -8.98 1.02 11.03
N CYS A 103 -7.98 0.63 11.84
CA CYS A 103 -6.59 0.58 11.44
C CYS A 103 -6.33 -0.63 10.55
N ILE A 104 -5.69 -0.39 9.41
CA ILE A 104 -5.45 -1.42 8.39
C ILE A 104 -3.96 -1.67 8.13
N ALA A 105 -3.09 -0.78 8.57
CA ALA A 105 -1.63 -0.86 8.43
C ALA A 105 -0.97 0.08 9.43
N TYR A 106 0.31 -0.13 9.70
CA TYR A 106 1.13 0.83 10.46
C TYR A 106 2.58 0.78 9.98
N ALA A 107 3.35 1.85 10.24
CA ALA A 107 4.77 1.95 9.90
C ALA A 107 5.48 3.02 10.74
N ASN A 108 6.80 3.11 10.60
CA ASN A 108 7.56 4.28 11.03
C ASN A 108 7.51 5.37 9.93
N PRO A 109 7.12 6.61 10.25
CA PRO A 109 7.20 7.73 9.31
C PRO A 109 8.65 8.21 9.09
N ASP A 110 9.54 8.06 10.08
CA ASP A 110 10.97 8.33 9.95
C ASP A 110 11.75 7.02 9.92
N ILE A 111 12.55 6.80 8.87
CA ILE A 111 13.34 5.57 8.68
C ILE A 111 14.79 5.70 9.16
N ARG A 112 15.21 6.88 9.65
CA ARG A 112 16.58 7.10 10.15
C ARG A 112 16.82 6.30 11.43
N ASN A 113 18.08 5.97 11.71
CA ASN A 113 18.50 5.32 12.96
C ASN A 113 17.73 4.03 13.32
N GLY A 114 17.24 3.29 12.33
CA GLY A 114 16.48 2.06 12.54
C GLY A 114 14.95 2.24 12.62
N GLY A 115 14.46 3.48 12.47
CA GLY A 115 13.04 3.78 12.40
C GLY A 115 12.49 4.37 13.71
N SER A 116 11.69 5.43 13.61
CA SER A 116 11.01 6.04 14.75
C SER A 116 9.64 6.62 14.39
N GLY A 117 8.80 6.80 15.42
CA GLY A 117 7.43 7.27 15.29
C GLY A 117 6.45 6.19 14.83
N CYS A 118 5.19 6.57 14.76
CA CYS A 118 4.05 5.78 14.37
C CYS A 118 3.27 6.54 13.29
N ILE A 119 2.98 5.87 12.20
CA ILE A 119 1.92 6.23 11.26
C ILE A 119 1.01 5.02 11.10
N ALA A 120 -0.30 5.20 11.22
CA ALA A 120 -1.30 4.13 11.22
C ALA A 120 -2.62 4.57 10.58
#